data_AF-A0A231HCE4-F1
#
_entry.id   AF-A0A231HCE4-F1
#
_cell.length_a   1.000
_cell.length_b   1.000
_cell.length_c   1.000
_cell.angle_alpha   90.00
_cell.angle_beta   90.00
_cell.angle_gamma   90.00
#
_symmetry.space_group_name_H-M   'P 1'
#
loop_
_entity.id
_entity.type
_entity.pdbx_description
1 polymer ?
#
loop_
_entity_poly.entity_id
_entity_poly.type
_entity_poly.pdbx_seq_one_letter_code
_entity_poly.pdbx_strand_id
1 'polypeptide(L)' 'MHKTVNLLGVVEVAEMLGIGRRAVVDLIRTHQLTAKKLPGRTGAYVLTPEDVEAYRKVRDEKAAS' A
#
# COMPACT_ATOMS: atom_id res chain seq x y z
N MET A 1 20.99 6.94 12.49
CA MET A 1 19.67 6.27 12.59
C MET A 1 19.48 5.42 11.33
N HIS A 2 19.68 4.11 11.42
CA HIS A 2 19.27 3.22 10.32
C HIS A 2 17.74 3.16 10.36
N LYS A 3 17.08 3.83 9.40
CA LYS A 3 15.63 3.73 9.23
C LYS A 3 15.38 2.30 8.77
N THR A 4 15.00 1.42 9.69
CA THR A 4 14.57 0.06 9.35
C THR A 4 13.40 0.19 8.38
N VAL A 5 13.65 -0.09 7.11
CA VAL A 5 12.61 -0.03 6.09
C VAL A 5 11.70 -1.23 6.33
N ASN A 6 10.64 -1.03 7.10
CA ASN A 6 9.64 -2.06 7.34
C ASN A 6 8.81 -2.18 6.06
N LEU A 7 9.11 -3.17 5.22
CA LEU A 7 8.39 -3.40 3.98
C LEU A 7 7.13 -4.23 4.27
N LEU A 8 6.00 -3.73 3.79
CA LEU A 8 4.70 -4.34 3.98
C LEU A 8 4.25 -5.02 2.69
N GLY A 9 3.75 -6.24 2.81
CA GLY A 9 3.09 -6.95 1.72
C GLY A 9 1.64 -6.49 1.53
N VAL A 10 1.06 -6.88 0.40
CA VAL A 10 -0.35 -6.62 0.07
C VAL A 10 -1.33 -7.08 1.16
N VAL A 11 -1.00 -8.18 1.87
CA VAL A 11 -1.85 -8.71 2.96
C VAL A 11 -1.87 -7.77 4.15
N GLU A 12 -0.70 -7.34 4.63
CA GLU A 12 -0.59 -6.44 5.78
C GLU A 12 -1.25 -5.08 5.47
N VAL A 13 -1.04 -4.57 4.25
CA VAL A 13 -1.69 -3.34 3.79
C VAL A 13 -3.22 -3.47 3.75
N ALA A 14 -3.72 -4.63 3.30
CA ALA A 14 -5.15 -4.90 3.29
C ALA A 14 -5.75 -4.86 4.71
N GLU A 15 -5.05 -5.44 5.69
CA GLU A 15 -5.47 -5.44 7.09
C GLU A 15 -5.43 -4.03 7.69
N MET A 16 -4.37 -3.25 7.43
CA MET A 16 -4.26 -1.87 7.94
C MET A 16 -5.31 -0.93 7.36
N LEU A 17 -5.64 -1.08 6.07
CA LEU A 17 -6.64 -0.24 5.41
C LEU A 17 -8.08 -0.74 5.61
N GLY A 18 -8.25 -1.95 6.16
CA GLY A 18 -9.55 -2.59 6.32
C GLY A 18 -10.24 -2.89 4.98
N ILE A 19 -9.48 -3.20 3.93
CA ILE A 19 -10.00 -3.49 2.58
C ILE A 19 -9.51 -4.85 2.08
N GLY A 20 -10.15 -5.40 1.05
CA GLY A 20 -9.72 -6.67 0.47
C GLY A 20 -8.38 -6.58 -0.26
N ARG A 21 -7.59 -7.67 -0.27
CA ARG A 21 -6.30 -7.77 -1.00
C ARG A 21 -6.44 -7.38 -2.48
N ARG A 22 -7.55 -7.78 -3.12
CA ARG A 22 -7.83 -7.45 -4.52
C ARG A 22 -7.99 -5.93 -4.72
N ALA A 23 -8.68 -5.27 -3.79
CA ALA A 23 -8.79 -3.82 -3.80
C ALA A 23 -7.42 -3.14 -3.63
N VAL A 24 -6.55 -3.65 -2.75
CA VAL A 24 -5.17 -3.14 -2.63
C VAL A 24 -4.41 -3.28 -3.96
N VAL A 25 -4.49 -4.44 -4.61
CA VAL A 25 -3.84 -4.65 -5.92
C VAL A 25 -4.41 -3.70 -6.98
N ASP A 26 -5.73 -3.49 -7.00
CA ASP A 26 -6.36 -2.57 -7.94
C ASP A 26 -5.89 -1.12 -7.68
N LEU A 27 -5.79 -0.69 -6.43
CA LEU A 27 -5.24 0.63 -6.07
C LEU A 27 -3.79 0.82 -6.56
N ILE A 28 -2.97 -0.23 -6.46
CA ILE A 28 -1.60 -0.23 -6.99
C ILE A 28 -1.62 -0.10 -8.52
N ARG A 29 -2.49 -0.85 -9.19
CA ARG A 29 -2.62 -0.84 -10.67
C ARG A 29 -3.15 0.49 -11.20
N THR A 30 -4.01 1.17 -10.45
CA THR A 30 -4.53 2.49 -10.81
C THR A 30 -3.64 3.63 -10.32
N HIS A 31 -2.42 3.33 -9.83
CA HIS A 31 -1.47 4.33 -9.31
C HIS A 31 -2.02 5.18 -8.15
N GLN A 32 -3.03 4.69 -7.43
CA GLN A 32 -3.54 5.34 -6.22
C GLN A 32 -2.72 4.99 -4.99
N LEU A 33 -2.00 3.88 -5.03
CA LEU A 33 -1.16 3.39 -3.94
C LEU A 33 0.26 3.13 -4.48
N THR A 34 1.26 3.79 -3.90
CA THR A 34 2.66 3.61 -4.28
C THR A 34 3.15 2.25 -3.80
N ALA A 35 3.59 1.40 -4.72
CA ALA A 35 4.16 0.10 -4.40
C ALA A 35 5.34 -0.22 -5.32
N LYS A 36 6.31 -0.97 -4.78
CA LYS A 36 7.42 -1.52 -5.56
C LYS A 36 7.15 -2.99 -5.84
N LYS A 37 7.22 -3.38 -7.12
CA LYS A 37 7.16 -4.78 -7.51
C LYS A 37 8.51 -5.45 -7.24
N LEU A 38 8.51 -6.55 -6.50
CA LEU A 38 9.71 -7.33 -6.25
C LEU A 38 10.09 -8.17 -7.47
N PRO A 39 11.40 -8.26 -7.79
CA PRO A 39 11.87 -9.19 -8.81
C PRO A 39 11.70 -10.63 -8.30
N GLY A 40 10.91 -11.44 -9.01
CA GLY A 40 10.65 -12.82 -8.63
C GLY A 40 9.50 -13.44 -9.41
N ARG A 41 9.34 -14.76 -9.28
CA ARG A 41 8.39 -15.57 -10.06
C ARG A 41 6.92 -15.20 -9.80
N THR A 42 6.61 -14.69 -8.61
CA THR A 42 5.27 -14.28 -8.19
C THR A 42 4.97 -12.81 -8.44
N GLY A 43 6.00 -11.96 -8.66
CA GLY A 43 5.82 -10.53 -8.89
C GLY A 43 5.10 -9.81 -7.75
N ALA A 44 5.38 -10.19 -6.49
CA ALA A 44 4.76 -9.59 -5.30
C ALA A 44 5.02 -8.08 -5.20
N TYR A 45 4.08 -7.35 -4.60
CA TYR A 45 4.21 -5.93 -4.32
C TYR A 45 4.59 -5.71 -2.87
N VAL A 46 5.53 -4.79 -2.64
CA VAL A 46 5.90 -4.27 -1.32
C VAL A 46 5.67 -2.78 -1.23
N LEU A 47 5.24 -2.34 -0.06
CA LEU A 47 4.87 -0.97 0.24
C LEU A 47 5.57 -0.52 1.51
N THR A 48 5.74 0.79 1.68
CA THR A 48 6.18 1.33 2.97
C THR A 48 4.99 1.78 3.80
N PRO A 49 5.08 1.79 5.14
CA PRO A 49 4.04 2.32 6.01
C PRO A 49 3.70 3.77 5.69
N GLU A 50 4.71 4.54 5.27
CA GLU A 50 4.58 5.95 4.89
C GLU A 50 3.66 6.12 3.67
N ASP A 51 3.82 5.26 2.64
CA ASP A 51 2.96 5.27 1.46
C ASP A 51 1.50 4.93 1.79
N VAL A 52 1.30 3.96 2.69
CA VAL A 52 -0.03 3.52 3.13
C VAL A 52 -0.73 4.63 3.92
N GLU A 53 0.00 5.31 4.82
CA GLU A 53 -0.54 6.41 5.60
C GLU A 53 -0.84 7.64 4.73
N ALA A 54 0.02 7.95 3.75
CA ALA A 54 -0.21 9.03 2.79
C ALA A 54 -1.51 8.79 2.00
N TYR A 55 -1.73 7.56 1.50
CA TYR A 55 -2.97 7.20 0.84
C TYR A 55 -4.20 7.37 1.76
N ARG A 56 -4.08 6.92 3.01
CA ARG A 56 -5.16 7.04 3.99
C ARG A 56 -5.56 8.50 4.22
N LYS A 57 -4.59 9.41 4.38
CA LYS A 57 -4.85 10.85 4.54
C LYS A 57 -5.62 11.43 3.36
N VAL A 58 -5.15 11.16 2.13
CA VAL A 58 -5.80 11.65 0.91
C VAL A 58 -7.22 11.08 0.77
N ARG A 59 -7.42 9.80 1.14
CA ARG A 59 -8.75 9.17 1.14
C ARG A 59 -9.69 9.83 2.14
N ASP A 60 -9.23 10.08 3.36
CA ASP A 60 -10.03 10.69 4.43
C ASP A 60 -10.40 12.14 4.06
N GLU A 61 -9.47 12.91 3.47
CA GLU A 61 -9.74 14.26 2.96
C GLU A 61 -10.80 14.28 1.86
N LYS A 62 -10.74 13.33 0.92
CA LYS A 62 -11.76 13.19 -0.13
C LYS A 62 -13.12 12.74 0.38
N ALA A 63 -13.17 11.98 1.47
CA ALA A 63 -14.43 11.54 2.07
C ALA A 63 -15.09 12.64 2.91
N ALA A 64 -14.31 13.62 3.37
CA ALA A 64 -14.78 14.75 4.16
C ALA A 64 -15.20 15.98 3.31
N SER A 65 -14.98 15.95 1.99
CA SER A 65 -15.40 16.99 1.03
C SER A 65 -16.66 16.58 0.28
#